data_AF-A0A8C2DSM7-F1
#
_entry.id   AF-A0A8C2DSM7-F1
#
_cell.length_a   1.000
_cell.length_b   1.000
_cell.length_c   1.000
_cell.angle_alpha   90.00
_cell.angle_beta   90.00
_cell.angle_gamma   90.00
#
_symmetry.space_group_name_H-M   'P 1'
#
loop_
_entity.id
_entity.type
_entity.pdbx_description
1 polymer ?
#
loop_
_entity_poly.entity_id
_entity_poly.type
_entity_poly.pdbx_seq_one_letter_code
_entity_poly.pdbx_strand_id
1 'polypeptide(L)'
;MKKQFNRMRQLANQTVGRAEKTEVLSDDLLQVRRVCQKKLPLTSLAQCLVEGAAVLGDDSLLGKMLKICGETEDRLAQELLLFELQIERDVAEPLFTLSEVEIPNIQKQRKHLAKLVLDMDSARTR
;
A
#
# COMPACT_ATOMS: atom_id res chain seq x y z
N MET A 1 33.89 -23.10 19.54
CA MET A 1 32.56 -22.62 19.96
C MET A 1 32.33 -21.14 19.62
N LYS A 2 33.08 -20.18 20.19
CA LYS A 2 32.87 -18.73 19.97
C LYS A 2 32.95 -18.27 18.50
N LYS A 3 33.86 -18.82 17.70
CA LYS A 3 33.97 -18.50 16.26
C LYS A 3 32.71 -18.87 15.45
N GLN A 4 32.11 -20.02 15.74
CA GLN A 4 30.89 -20.48 15.05
C GLN A 4 29.68 -19.64 15.48
N PHE A 5 29.57 -19.31 16.78
CA PHE A 5 28.54 -18.43 17.30
C PHE A 5 28.61 -17.02 16.71
N ASN A 6 29.81 -16.45 16.61
CA ASN A 6 30.01 -15.14 15.99
C ASN A 6 29.70 -15.16 14.49
N ARG A 7 29.98 -16.27 13.80
CA ARG A 7 29.65 -16.46 12.38
C ARG A 7 28.14 -16.59 12.17
N MET A 8 27.43 -17.31 13.04
CA MET A 8 25.96 -17.37 13.05
C MET A 8 25.33 -15.99 13.31
N ARG A 9 25.89 -15.23 14.27
CA ARG A 9 25.46 -13.85 14.56
C ARG A 9 25.70 -12.91 13.37
N GLN A 10 26.82 -13.09 12.68
CA GLN A 10 27.18 -12.30 11.49
C GLN A 10 26.25 -12.63 10.32
N LEU A 11 25.92 -13.91 10.11
CA LEU A 11 24.96 -14.36 9.10
C LEU A 11 23.54 -13.86 9.39
N ALA A 12 23.06 -13.93 10.64
CA ALA A 12 21.75 -13.41 11.02
C ALA A 12 21.66 -11.87 10.82
N ASN A 13 22.72 -11.14 11.16
CA ASN A 13 22.80 -9.70 10.89
C ASN A 13 22.92 -9.38 9.39
N GLN A 14 23.51 -10.27 8.60
CA GLN A 14 23.64 -10.13 7.15
C GLN A 14 22.30 -10.36 6.42
N THR A 15 21.44 -11.25 6.92
CA THR A 15 20.09 -11.47 6.38
C THR A 15 19.18 -10.26 6.59
N VAL A 16 19.31 -9.56 7.73
CA VAL A 16 18.55 -8.31 7.96
C VAL A 16 19.28 -7.05 7.50
N GLY A 17 20.52 -7.18 7.01
CA GLY A 17 21.26 -6.13 6.31
C GLY A 17 20.87 -5.99 4.84
N ARG A 18 20.28 -7.04 4.23
CA ARG A 18 19.65 -7.00 2.89
C ARG A 18 18.26 -6.33 2.89
N ALA A 19 18.01 -5.44 3.85
CA ALA A 19 16.83 -4.59 3.87
C ALA A 19 16.93 -3.40 2.88
N GLU A 20 17.87 -3.44 1.92
CA GLU A 20 17.75 -2.64 0.68
C GLU A 20 16.44 -2.98 -0.07
N LYS A 21 15.82 -4.14 0.21
CA LYS A 21 14.48 -4.49 -0.28
C LYS A 21 13.32 -3.67 0.28
N THR A 22 13.56 -2.77 1.23
CA THR A 22 12.52 -1.84 1.72
C THR A 22 12.20 -0.76 0.68
N GLU A 23 13.17 -0.36 -0.15
CA GLU A 23 12.95 0.60 -1.24
C GLU A 23 11.99 0.04 -2.30
N VAL A 24 12.14 -1.23 -2.66
CA VAL A 24 11.25 -1.91 -3.62
C VAL A 24 9.82 -2.01 -3.07
N LEU A 25 9.67 -2.32 -1.77
CA LEU A 25 8.35 -2.36 -1.12
C LEU A 25 7.68 -0.97 -1.04
N SER A 26 8.47 0.08 -0.80
CA SER A 26 8.01 1.47 -0.79
C SER A 26 7.51 1.90 -2.17
N ASP A 27 8.26 1.61 -3.23
CA ASP A 27 7.87 1.95 -4.60
C ASP A 27 6.60 1.19 -5.04
N ASP A 28 6.48 -0.09 -4.69
CA ASP A 28 5.29 -0.91 -4.95
C ASP A 28 4.06 -0.36 -4.19
N LEU A 29 4.21 0.02 -2.92
CA LEU A 29 3.14 0.65 -2.11
C LEU A 29 2.73 2.03 -2.67
N LEU A 30 3.69 2.84 -3.11
CA LEU A 30 3.44 4.13 -3.78
C LEU A 30 2.77 3.95 -5.15
N GLN A 31 3.02 2.84 -5.84
CA GLN A 31 2.34 2.50 -7.09
C GLN A 31 0.89 2.07 -6.82
N VAL A 32 0.64 1.23 -5.81
CA VAL A 32 -0.72 0.86 -5.38
C VAL A 32 -1.53 2.10 -5.01
N ARG A 33 -0.94 3.00 -4.22
CA ARG A 33 -1.56 4.28 -3.84
C ARG A 33 -1.90 5.16 -5.03
N ARG A 34 -1.02 5.24 -6.04
CA ARG A 34 -1.25 6.03 -7.27
C ARG A 34 -2.34 5.46 -8.17
N VAL A 35 -2.57 4.14 -8.17
CA VAL A 35 -3.66 3.53 -8.93
C VAL A 35 -5.03 3.92 -8.33
N CYS A 36 -5.14 3.92 -6.99
CA CYS A 36 -6.37 4.27 -6.27
C CYS A 36 -6.79 5.75 -6.40
N GLN A 37 -5.91 6.64 -6.87
CA GLN A 37 -6.19 8.08 -6.94
C GLN A 37 -6.67 8.58 -8.32
N LYS A 38 -6.74 7.71 -9.34
CA LYS A 38 -7.25 8.13 -10.66
C LYS A 38 -8.78 8.18 -10.60
N LYS A 39 -9.36 9.36 -10.85
CA LYS A 39 -10.82 9.55 -10.99
C LYS A 39 -11.41 8.42 -11.82
N LEU A 40 -12.37 7.69 -11.24
CA LEU A 40 -12.96 6.50 -11.85
C LEU A 40 -13.54 6.86 -13.24
N PRO A 41 -13.01 6.27 -14.32
CA PRO A 41 -13.57 6.42 -15.67
C PRO A 41 -15.06 6.05 -15.72
N LEU A 42 -15.49 5.21 -14.77
CA LEU A 42 -16.83 4.70 -14.62
C LEU A 42 -17.87 5.78 -14.31
N THR A 43 -17.55 6.79 -13.48
CA THR A 43 -18.48 7.91 -13.22
C THR A 43 -18.69 8.75 -14.47
N SER A 44 -17.63 8.94 -15.27
CA SER A 44 -17.74 9.65 -16.54
C SER A 44 -18.58 8.86 -17.54
N LEU A 45 -18.45 7.53 -17.57
CA LEU A 45 -19.26 6.68 -18.45
C LEU A 45 -20.73 6.71 -18.03
N ALA A 46 -21.01 6.55 -16.73
CA ALA A 46 -22.35 6.65 -16.17
C ALA A 46 -23.04 7.96 -16.56
N GLN A 47 -22.33 9.09 -16.46
CA GLN A 47 -22.84 10.39 -16.85
C GLN A 47 -23.12 10.48 -18.36
N CYS A 48 -22.20 10.01 -19.21
CA CYS A 48 -22.43 9.94 -20.66
C CYS A 48 -23.66 9.09 -21.03
N LEU A 49 -23.93 7.99 -20.31
CA LEU A 49 -25.09 7.14 -20.54
C LEU A 49 -26.40 7.85 -20.18
N VAL A 50 -26.44 8.55 -19.04
CA VAL A 50 -27.61 9.32 -18.62
C VAL A 50 -27.88 10.49 -19.57
N GLU A 51 -26.83 11.21 -19.98
CA GLU A 51 -26.95 12.29 -20.96
C GLU A 51 -27.43 11.77 -22.32
N GLY A 52 -26.90 10.63 -22.78
CA GLY A 52 -27.34 9.97 -24.00
C GLY A 52 -28.80 9.50 -23.94
N ALA A 53 -29.25 9.01 -22.78
CA ALA A 53 -30.65 8.66 -22.55
C ALA A 53 -31.57 9.88 -22.69
N ALA A 54 -31.17 11.03 -22.13
CA ALA A 54 -31.94 12.27 -22.22
C ALA A 54 -32.09 12.76 -23.66
N VAL A 55 -31.06 12.59 -24.50
CA VAL A 55 -31.11 12.94 -25.94
C VAL A 55 -32.08 12.04 -26.72
N LEU A 56 -32.14 10.75 -26.40
CA LEU A 56 -33.02 9.79 -27.08
C LEU A 56 -34.49 9.89 -26.64
N GLY A 57 -34.76 10.49 -25.48
CA GLY A 57 -36.09 10.67 -24.92
C GLY A 57 -36.66 9.41 -24.24
N ASP A 58 -37.59 9.63 -23.31
CA ASP A 58 -38.16 8.59 -22.45
C ASP A 58 -39.09 7.61 -23.17
N ASP A 59 -39.49 7.89 -24.42
CA ASP A 59 -40.31 6.98 -25.23
C ASP A 59 -39.48 5.93 -25.96
N SER A 60 -38.16 6.15 -26.08
CA SER A 60 -37.24 5.21 -26.71
C SER A 60 -36.92 4.05 -25.77
N LEU A 61 -37.07 2.81 -26.25
CA LEU A 61 -36.60 1.62 -25.52
C LEU A 61 -35.10 1.72 -25.22
N LEU A 62 -34.32 2.25 -26.16
CA LEU A 62 -32.88 2.47 -25.98
C LEU A 62 -32.61 3.57 -24.95
N GLY A 63 -33.38 4.65 -24.94
CA GLY A 63 -33.27 5.72 -23.93
C GLY A 63 -33.49 5.18 -22.51
N LYS A 64 -34.56 4.39 -22.30
CA LYS A 64 -34.82 3.71 -21.01
C LYS A 64 -33.67 2.78 -20.61
N MET A 65 -33.14 2.02 -21.56
CA MET A 65 -32.03 1.10 -21.30
C MET A 65 -30.75 1.85 -20.91
N LEU A 66 -30.39 2.91 -21.64
CA LEU A 66 -29.24 3.75 -21.31
C LEU A 66 -29.36 4.40 -19.93
N LYS A 67 -30.56 4.85 -19.56
CA LYS A 67 -30.81 5.41 -18.22
C LYS A 67 -30.54 4.39 -17.12
N ILE A 68 -31.08 3.17 -17.24
CA ILE A 68 -30.86 2.08 -16.28
C ILE A 68 -29.36 1.73 -16.22
N CYS A 69 -28.68 1.65 -17.36
CA CYS A 69 -27.24 1.38 -17.40
C CYS A 69 -26.46 2.49 -16.71
N GLY A 70 -26.76 3.77 -16.97
CA GLY A 70 -26.09 4.90 -16.35
C GLY A 70 -26.28 4.94 -14.83
N GLU A 71 -27.50 4.73 -14.33
CA GLU A 71 -27.78 4.65 -12.89
C GLU A 71 -27.06 3.46 -12.23
N THR A 72 -26.98 2.31 -12.92
CA THR A 72 -26.29 1.11 -12.42
C THR A 72 -24.78 1.33 -12.38
N GLU A 73 -24.21 1.93 -13.43
CA GLU A 73 -22.78 2.24 -13.48
C GLU A 73 -22.38 3.29 -12.44
N ASP A 74 -23.21 4.31 -12.20
CA ASP A 74 -22.94 5.31 -11.16
C ASP A 74 -22.88 4.66 -9.78
N ARG A 75 -23.82 3.76 -9.49
CA ARG A 75 -23.84 3.02 -8.22
C ARG A 75 -22.62 2.10 -8.08
N LEU A 76 -22.22 1.44 -9.16
CA LEU A 76 -20.99 0.64 -9.18
C LEU A 76 -19.75 1.51 -8.96
N ALA A 77 -19.70 2.71 -9.54
CA ALA A 77 -18.60 3.64 -9.34
C ALA A 77 -18.50 4.09 -7.87
N GLN A 78 -19.64 4.35 -7.21
CA GLN A 78 -19.69 4.71 -5.80
C GLN A 78 -19.19 3.57 -4.89
N GLU A 79 -19.65 2.34 -5.12
CA GLU A 79 -19.19 1.15 -4.36
C GLU A 79 -17.68 0.91 -4.54
N LEU A 80 -17.17 1.05 -5.77
CA LEU A 80 -15.73 0.94 -6.04
C LEU A 80 -14.93 2.02 -5.31
N LEU A 81 -15.39 3.27 -5.32
CA LEU A 81 -14.74 4.36 -4.60
C LEU A 81 -14.67 4.08 -3.08
N LEU A 82 -15.78 3.63 -2.50
CA LEU A 82 -15.83 3.27 -1.08
C LEU A 82 -14.88 2.12 -0.75
N PHE A 83 -14.84 1.11 -1.60
CA PHE A 83 -13.92 -0.01 -1.46
C PHE A 83 -12.45 0.43 -1.54
N GLU A 84 -12.09 1.26 -2.52
CA GLU A 84 -10.72 1.78 -2.65
C GLU A 84 -10.31 2.61 -1.44
N LEU A 85 -11.20 3.48 -0.93
CA LEU A 85 -10.95 4.25 0.28
C LEU A 85 -10.76 3.34 1.51
N GLN A 86 -11.56 2.28 1.61
CA GLN A 86 -11.45 1.32 2.70
C GLN A 86 -10.12 0.55 2.65
N ILE A 87 -9.68 0.11 1.47
CA ILE A 87 -8.39 -0.55 1.29
C ILE A 87 -7.22 0.39 1.60
N GLU A 88 -7.29 1.65 1.16
CA GLU A 88 -6.27 2.64 1.49
C GLU A 88 -6.13 2.81 3.02
N ARG A 89 -7.25 2.97 3.73
CA ARG A 89 -7.27 3.17 5.19
C ARG A 89 -6.90 1.92 5.99
N ASP A 90 -7.49 0.78 5.66
CA ASP A 90 -7.40 -0.42 6.51
C ASP A 90 -6.18 -1.28 6.17
N VAL A 91 -5.57 -1.08 4.99
CA VAL A 91 -4.45 -1.91 4.50
C VAL A 91 -3.25 -1.07 4.08
N ALA A 92 -3.42 -0.14 3.14
CA ALA A 92 -2.27 0.56 2.55
C ALA A 92 -1.56 1.50 3.56
N GLU A 93 -2.31 2.32 4.29
CA GLU A 93 -1.77 3.27 5.28
C GLU A 93 -1.08 2.56 6.47
N PRO A 94 -1.65 1.49 7.06
CA PRO A 94 -0.96 0.71 8.08
C PRO A 94 0.34 0.08 7.58
N LEU A 95 0.35 -0.47 6.35
CA LEU A 95 1.56 -1.05 5.76
C LEU A 95 2.62 0.01 5.48
N PHE A 96 2.22 1.18 5.01
CA PHE A 96 3.12 2.32 4.81
C PHE A 96 3.73 2.78 6.14
N THR A 97 2.93 2.90 7.20
CA THR A 97 3.42 3.27 8.53
C THR A 97 4.41 2.23 9.06
N LEU A 98 4.10 0.95 8.88
CA LEU A 98 5.00 -0.14 9.26
C LEU A 98 6.33 -0.07 8.47
N SER A 99 6.29 0.19 7.16
CA SER A 99 7.47 0.23 6.30
C SER A 99 8.34 1.46 6.53
N GLU A 100 7.74 2.65 6.62
CA GLU A 100 8.47 3.92 6.65
C GLU A 100 8.85 4.38 8.06
N VAL A 101 8.15 3.89 9.09
CA VAL A 101 8.35 4.35 10.47
C VAL A 101 8.88 3.23 11.35
N GLU A 102 8.09 2.17 11.52
CA GLU A 102 8.37 1.14 12.53
C GLU A 102 9.60 0.30 12.19
N ILE A 103 9.71 -0.19 10.94
CA ILE A 103 10.85 -0.99 10.50
C ILE A 103 12.18 -0.21 10.63
N PRO A 104 12.31 1.04 10.12
CA PRO A 104 13.52 1.85 10.30
C PRO A 104 13.87 2.09 11.76
N ASN A 105 12.87 2.33 12.62
CA ASN A 105 13.09 2.51 14.06
C ASN A 105 13.64 1.24 14.72
N ILE A 106 13.05 0.07 14.43
CA ILE A 106 13.54 -1.23 14.92
C ILE A 106 14.98 -1.47 14.44
N GLN A 107 15.27 -1.18 13.17
CA GLN A 107 16.63 -1.31 12.64
C GLN A 107 17.63 -0.38 13.34
N LYS A 108 17.25 0.87 13.63
CA LYS A 108 18.07 1.83 14.38
C LYS A 108 18.37 1.34 15.79
N GLN A 109 17.36 0.87 16.52
CA GLN A 109 17.53 0.31 17.85
C GLN A 109 18.42 -0.94 17.84
N ARG A 110 18.23 -1.84 16.87
CA ARG A 110 19.08 -3.03 16.74
C ARG A 110 20.55 -2.67 16.49
N LYS A 111 20.82 -1.68 15.63
CA LYS A 111 22.20 -1.18 15.41
C LYS A 111 22.79 -0.62 16.71
N HIS A 112 22.01 0.12 17.49
CA HIS A 112 22.45 0.67 18.77
C HIS A 112 22.74 -0.43 19.80
N LEU A 113 21.85 -1.41 19.94
CA LEU A 113 22.03 -2.55 20.84
C LEU A 113 23.30 -3.34 20.49
N ALA A 114 23.55 -3.58 19.19
CA ALA A 114 24.77 -4.27 18.76
C ALA A 114 26.04 -3.53 19.21
N LYS A 115 26.03 -2.20 19.22
CA LYS A 115 27.14 -1.38 19.73
C LYS A 115 27.29 -1.53 21.24
N LEU A 116 26.20 -1.39 22.00
CA LEU A 116 26.23 -1.52 23.47
C LEU A 116 26.72 -2.90 23.93
N VAL A 117 26.36 -3.97 23.21
CA VAL A 117 26.86 -5.32 23.49
C VAL A 117 28.37 -5.38 23.32
N LEU A 118 28.92 -4.81 22.25
CA LEU A 118 30.37 -4.75 22.03
C LEU A 118 31.09 -3.91 23.09
N ASP A 119 30.52 -2.77 23.48
CA ASP A 119 31.06 -1.91 24.52
C ASP A 119 31.09 -2.62 25.88
N MET A 120 30.03 -3.34 26.23
CA MET A 120 29.94 -4.15 27.45
C MET A 120 30.94 -5.31 27.45
N ASP A 121 31.03 -6.08 26.34
CA ASP A 121 32.03 -7.14 26.18
C ASP A 121 33.46 -6.59 26.34
N SER A 122 33.73 -5.40 25.79
CA SER A 122 35.02 -4.70 25.91
C SER A 122 35.31 -4.25 27.33
N ALA A 123 34.31 -3.77 28.07
CA ALA A 123 34.46 -3.37 29.48
C ALA A 123 34.71 -4.57 30.40
N ARG A 124 34.06 -5.70 30.12
CA ARG A 124 34.18 -6.94 30.91
C ARG A 124 35.52 -7.67 30.73
N THR A 125 36.26 -7.34 29.67
CA THR A 125 37.57 -7.95 29.36
C THR A 125 38.74 -7.07 29.84
N ARG A 126 38.47 -5.95 30.53
CA ARG A 126 39.47 -5.12 31.21
C ARG A 126 39.60 -5.50 32.68
#